data_AF-A0AAC9BR28-F1
#
_entry.id   AF-A0AAC9BR28-F1
#
_cell.length_a   1.000
_cell.length_b   1.000
_cell.length_c   1.000
_cell.angle_alpha   90.00
_cell.angle_beta   90.00
_cell.angle_gamma   90.00
#
_symmetry.space_group_name_H-M   'P 1'
#
loop_
_entity.id
_entity.type
_entity.pdbx_description
1 polymer ?
#
loop_
_entity_poly.entity_id
_entity_poly.type
_entity_poly.pdbx_seq_one_letter_code
_entity_poly.pdbx_strand_id
1 'polypeptide(L)'
;MASKRVSALLLLTLLMVCDHLYAITGPEVAHLLNNRYQNTTADCVGNHPAYFCSGVLVRGSPETGEFWKHSEIATQLGAESFNYLRADLGTRQLTQKNGVVFSDTFTAIGKFQTLDVLCAYPFTFAMTGTRPDFGCGSLAARAEPDPSSCAAQGVSDAQGWIAHFQQQGLQPDKQCSLSSQAPLLFKASLVAHQGLGGTWAASPNLLQIKNWDANTPRQIPIQALFYDITQTGALLGAQKDQRDYFIATGDWLPILRMNLNQAPDGVFGFQQQDQLYTGYEVAAQMNARYQDVAASCANGTPAYYCNGVLIRGADASAGFHAWNPSPNSVGRNGVSFSYVRDDVGTIGLAGNQGFTFKESFAPTGHPAILRCSYPANAGTSGIPDSCRASCESQNITTVATWQARYAASPGTSCAFSNTPAAFQLSIAVRAVMSASARQNWNEIIIAAWPQDIPEQIPLEALFYLSGNAAALNNAKFIQRDYFQQTARYLPIVRMNLRATDHRPFTYDTADQTLQGTSTQTLINGITPRAPGEY
;
A
#
# COMPACT_ATOMS: atom_id res chain seq x y z
N MET A 1 10.55 -21.77 -77.43
CA MET A 1 11.21 -21.03 -76.34
C MET A 1 10.15 -20.36 -75.49
N ALA A 2 10.28 -20.48 -74.16
CA ALA A 2 9.56 -19.81 -73.07
C ALA A 2 8.04 -20.09 -72.91
N SER A 3 7.71 -20.96 -71.95
CA SER A 3 6.49 -20.82 -71.14
C SER A 3 6.83 -21.18 -69.69
N LYS A 4 6.82 -20.16 -68.82
CA LYS A 4 7.09 -20.23 -67.38
C LYS A 4 5.91 -20.89 -66.67
N ARG A 5 6.18 -21.92 -65.85
CA ARG A 5 5.23 -22.40 -64.82
C ARG A 5 5.53 -21.65 -63.52
N VAL A 6 4.53 -20.96 -62.98
CA VAL A 6 4.57 -20.31 -61.67
C VAL A 6 4.04 -21.34 -60.66
N SER A 7 4.90 -21.75 -59.73
CA SER A 7 4.53 -22.52 -58.54
C SER A 7 4.09 -21.55 -57.45
N ALA A 8 2.84 -21.64 -57.01
CA ALA A 8 2.36 -20.93 -55.82
C ALA A 8 2.64 -21.79 -54.58
N LEU A 9 3.57 -21.31 -53.75
CA LEU A 9 3.88 -21.87 -52.43
C LEU A 9 2.88 -21.26 -51.43
N LEU A 10 2.00 -22.07 -50.84
CA LEU A 10 1.10 -21.64 -49.76
C LEU A 10 1.93 -21.58 -48.45
N LEU A 11 2.21 -20.36 -47.98
CA LEU A 11 2.86 -20.13 -46.68
C LEU A 11 1.79 -20.16 -45.58
N LEU A 12 1.84 -21.17 -44.72
CA LEU A 12 0.99 -21.27 -43.53
C LEU A 12 1.59 -20.37 -42.44
N THR A 13 1.08 -19.14 -42.29
CA THR A 13 1.44 -18.25 -41.17
C THR A 13 0.71 -18.69 -39.90
N LEU A 14 1.46 -19.29 -38.97
CA LEU A 14 1.00 -19.59 -37.61
C LEU A 14 0.93 -18.27 -36.82
N LEU A 15 -0.28 -17.74 -36.62
CA LEU A 15 -0.52 -16.64 -35.68
C LEU A 15 -0.34 -17.17 -34.25
N MET A 16 0.82 -16.89 -33.64
CA MET A 16 0.96 -16.95 -32.18
C MET A 16 0.12 -15.81 -31.59
N VAL A 17 -1.10 -16.12 -31.18
CA VAL A 17 -1.84 -15.29 -30.22
C VAL A 17 -1.15 -15.50 -28.88
N CYS A 18 -0.34 -14.54 -28.45
CA CYS A 18 0.06 -14.45 -27.05
C CYS A 18 -1.20 -14.13 -26.24
N ASP A 19 -1.85 -15.17 -25.72
CA ASP A 19 -2.81 -15.02 -24.64
C ASP A 19 -2.06 -14.46 -23.43
N HIS A 20 -2.08 -13.15 -23.26
CA HIS A 20 -1.79 -12.55 -21.97
C HIS A 20 -2.91 -12.98 -21.03
N LEU A 21 -2.67 -14.03 -20.26
CA LEU A 21 -3.46 -14.33 -19.06
C LEU A 21 -3.30 -13.12 -18.13
N TYR A 22 -4.22 -12.17 -18.21
CA TYR A 22 -4.30 -11.06 -17.28
C TYR A 22 -4.60 -11.64 -15.90
N ALA A 23 -3.67 -11.47 -14.97
CA ALA A 23 -3.93 -11.75 -13.57
C ALA A 23 -5.11 -10.88 -13.10
N ILE A 24 -6.03 -11.46 -12.34
CA ILE A 24 -7.17 -10.74 -11.78
C ILE A 24 -6.70 -9.53 -10.97
N THR A 25 -7.28 -8.37 -11.25
CA THR A 25 -6.91 -7.10 -10.61
C THR A 25 -7.46 -7.01 -9.19
N GLY A 26 -6.87 -6.16 -8.36
CA GLY A 26 -7.35 -5.93 -6.98
C GLY A 26 -8.84 -5.56 -6.87
N PRO A 27 -9.38 -4.64 -7.73
CA PRO A 27 -10.81 -4.35 -7.77
C PRO A 27 -11.68 -5.57 -8.12
N GLU A 28 -11.26 -6.40 -9.06
CA GLU A 28 -11.97 -7.61 -9.45
C GLU A 28 -11.97 -8.65 -8.31
N VAL A 29 -10.85 -8.79 -7.60
CA VAL A 29 -10.79 -9.65 -6.40
C VAL A 29 -11.75 -9.17 -5.32
N ALA A 30 -11.81 -7.85 -5.04
CA ALA A 30 -12.77 -7.30 -4.09
C ALA A 30 -14.22 -7.61 -4.50
N HIS A 31 -14.56 -7.42 -5.78
CA HIS A 31 -15.88 -7.73 -6.32
C HIS A 31 -16.23 -9.22 -6.18
N LEU A 32 -15.31 -10.13 -6.53
CA LEU A 32 -15.50 -11.57 -6.36
C LEU A 32 -15.76 -11.95 -4.89
N LEU A 33 -15.03 -11.35 -3.96
CA LEU A 33 -15.21 -11.62 -2.54
C LEU A 33 -16.55 -11.11 -2.01
N ASN A 34 -17.01 -9.93 -2.44
CA ASN A 34 -18.34 -9.44 -2.09
C ASN A 34 -19.45 -10.36 -2.65
N ASN A 35 -19.32 -10.80 -3.90
CA ASN A 35 -20.27 -11.77 -4.49
C ASN A 35 -20.29 -13.10 -3.71
N ARG A 36 -19.11 -13.61 -3.31
CA ARG A 36 -19.01 -14.82 -2.47
C ARG A 36 -19.60 -14.61 -1.09
N TYR A 37 -19.36 -13.46 -0.47
CA TYR A 37 -19.90 -13.11 0.85
C TYR A 37 -21.43 -13.05 0.83
N GLN A 38 -22.02 -12.50 -0.25
CA GLN A 38 -23.46 -12.44 -0.47
C GLN A 38 -24.11 -13.77 -0.82
N ASN A 39 -23.36 -14.72 -1.37
CA ASN A 39 -23.88 -16.03 -1.67
C ASN A 39 -24.18 -16.77 -0.36
N THR A 40 -25.47 -17.00 -0.08
CA THR A 40 -25.97 -17.67 1.12
C THR A 40 -26.55 -19.05 0.81
N THR A 41 -26.17 -19.66 -0.31
CA THR A 41 -26.62 -21.01 -0.65
C THR A 41 -26.36 -21.97 0.50
N ALA A 42 -27.32 -22.88 0.75
CA ALA A 42 -27.16 -23.89 1.79
C ALA A 42 -26.08 -24.90 1.42
N ASP A 43 -26.03 -25.26 0.13
CA ASP A 43 -25.14 -26.27 -0.43
C ASP A 43 -24.61 -25.79 -1.79
N CYS A 44 -23.42 -26.23 -2.13
CA CYS A 44 -22.78 -26.00 -3.42
C CYS A 44 -23.07 -27.15 -4.39
N VAL A 45 -22.83 -26.89 -5.68
CA VAL A 45 -23.04 -27.87 -6.76
C VAL A 45 -22.34 -29.19 -6.45
N GLY A 46 -23.00 -30.32 -6.75
CA GLY A 46 -22.47 -31.66 -6.48
C GLY A 46 -22.63 -32.11 -5.02
N ASN A 47 -23.58 -31.53 -4.29
CA ASN A 47 -23.83 -31.84 -2.88
C ASN A 47 -22.61 -31.56 -1.99
N HIS A 48 -21.92 -30.44 -2.27
CA HIS A 48 -20.81 -29.98 -1.45
C HIS A 48 -21.29 -29.00 -0.37
N PRO A 49 -20.66 -28.96 0.81
CA PRO A 49 -20.95 -27.96 1.84
C PRO A 49 -20.75 -26.53 1.34
N ALA A 50 -21.48 -25.58 1.94
CA ALA A 50 -21.54 -24.20 1.45
C ALA A 50 -20.18 -23.49 1.30
N TYR A 51 -19.15 -23.82 2.10
CA TYR A 51 -17.84 -23.17 2.01
C TYR A 51 -17.12 -23.39 0.67
N PHE A 52 -17.52 -24.39 -0.12
CA PHE A 52 -16.91 -24.67 -1.43
C PHE A 52 -17.10 -23.55 -2.45
N CYS A 53 -18.19 -22.77 -2.34
CA CYS A 53 -18.59 -21.78 -3.33
C CYS A 53 -19.20 -20.50 -2.74
N SER A 54 -19.43 -20.48 -1.42
CA SER A 54 -20.14 -19.41 -0.73
C SER A 54 -19.41 -19.02 0.55
N GLY A 55 -19.54 -17.75 0.94
CA GLY A 55 -18.78 -17.17 2.03
C GLY A 55 -17.29 -17.01 1.73
N VAL A 56 -16.61 -16.39 2.67
CA VAL A 56 -15.20 -15.99 2.58
C VAL A 56 -14.45 -16.57 3.76
N LEU A 57 -13.32 -17.23 3.48
CA LEU A 57 -12.43 -17.77 4.49
C LEU A 57 -11.29 -16.79 4.75
N VAL A 58 -11.16 -16.38 6.01
CA VAL A 58 -10.12 -15.43 6.42
C VAL A 58 -9.37 -15.93 7.64
N ARG A 59 -8.06 -15.63 7.69
CA ARG A 59 -7.21 -15.89 8.84
C ARG A 59 -6.49 -14.62 9.24
N GLY A 60 -6.45 -14.33 10.53
CA GLY A 60 -5.64 -13.24 11.05
C GLY A 60 -4.15 -13.49 10.87
N SER A 61 -3.40 -12.46 10.52
CA SER A 61 -1.95 -12.54 10.45
C SER A 61 -1.31 -12.44 11.84
N PRO A 62 -0.17 -13.11 12.07
CA PRO A 62 0.59 -12.90 13.30
C PRO A 62 1.22 -11.51 13.32
N GLU A 63 1.49 -10.98 14.52
CA GLU A 63 2.17 -9.69 14.64
C GLU A 63 3.63 -9.73 14.15
N THR A 64 4.26 -10.90 14.26
CA THR A 64 5.65 -11.16 13.86
C THR A 64 5.74 -12.44 13.03
N GLY A 65 6.77 -12.53 12.19
CA GLY A 65 6.95 -13.65 11.25
C GLY A 65 6.01 -13.57 10.04
N GLU A 66 6.03 -14.58 9.19
CA GLU A 66 5.26 -14.60 7.94
C GLU A 66 3.88 -15.24 8.12
N PHE A 67 2.85 -14.62 7.54
CA PHE A 67 1.46 -15.04 7.73
C PHE A 67 1.12 -16.41 7.13
N TRP A 68 1.99 -17.02 6.33
CA TRP A 68 1.78 -18.36 5.79
C TRP A 68 2.51 -19.45 6.59
N LYS A 69 3.26 -19.07 7.63
CA LYS A 69 3.84 -20.02 8.58
C LYS A 69 2.82 -20.42 9.64
N HIS A 70 3.09 -21.56 10.27
CA HIS A 70 2.25 -22.11 11.32
C HIS A 70 2.63 -21.57 12.69
N SER A 71 1.61 -21.31 13.52
CA SER A 71 1.84 -21.06 14.94
C SER A 71 2.28 -22.34 15.65
N GLU A 72 2.78 -22.22 16.89
CA GLU A 72 3.11 -23.39 17.72
C GLU A 72 1.87 -24.28 17.94
N ILE A 73 0.72 -23.68 18.27
CA ILE A 73 -0.54 -24.39 18.45
C ILE A 73 -0.94 -25.11 17.16
N ALA A 74 -0.89 -24.44 16.01
CA ALA A 74 -1.24 -25.06 14.74
C ALA A 74 -0.28 -26.17 14.33
N THR A 75 1.00 -26.05 14.68
CA THR A 75 1.99 -27.12 14.47
C THR A 75 1.67 -28.34 15.31
N GLN A 76 1.26 -28.17 16.57
CA GLN A 76 0.85 -29.27 17.44
C GLN A 76 -0.42 -29.96 16.95
N LEU A 77 -1.38 -29.19 16.44
CA LEU A 77 -2.64 -29.73 15.91
C LEU A 77 -2.50 -30.36 14.53
N GLY A 78 -1.58 -29.86 13.70
CA GLY A 78 -1.59 -30.14 12.25
C GLY A 78 -2.70 -29.39 11.50
N ALA A 79 -3.29 -28.36 12.10
CA ALA A 79 -4.36 -27.54 11.51
C ALA A 79 -4.37 -26.10 12.03
N GLU A 80 -5.00 -25.23 11.26
CA GLU A 80 -5.14 -23.79 11.48
C GLU A 80 -6.60 -23.38 11.62
N SER A 81 -6.82 -22.38 12.47
CA SER A 81 -8.13 -21.80 12.75
C SER A 81 -8.45 -20.66 11.77
N PHE A 82 -9.58 -20.76 11.08
CA PHE A 82 -10.07 -19.78 10.11
C PHE A 82 -11.44 -19.25 10.50
N ASN A 83 -11.69 -17.98 10.23
CA ASN A 83 -13.03 -17.41 10.35
C ASN A 83 -13.76 -17.58 9.02
N TYR A 84 -15.01 -18.04 9.08
CA TYR A 84 -15.90 -18.12 7.93
C TYR A 84 -16.91 -16.98 7.96
N LEU A 85 -16.91 -16.17 6.91
CA LEU A 85 -17.72 -14.96 6.80
C LEU A 85 -18.77 -15.12 5.71
N ARG A 86 -20.02 -14.75 6.02
CA ARG A 86 -21.14 -14.77 5.07
C ARG A 86 -22.20 -13.75 5.46
N ALA A 87 -22.95 -13.22 4.49
CA ALA A 87 -23.87 -12.10 4.69
C ALA A 87 -25.04 -12.39 5.65
N ASP A 88 -25.44 -13.65 5.77
CA ASP A 88 -26.48 -14.13 6.68
C ASP A 88 -25.93 -14.52 8.06
N LEU A 89 -24.63 -14.35 8.31
CA LEU A 89 -24.03 -14.53 9.62
C LEU A 89 -23.82 -13.18 10.31
N GLY A 90 -23.96 -13.18 11.63
CA GLY A 90 -23.91 -11.99 12.47
C GLY A 90 -22.50 -11.47 12.75
N THR A 91 -21.45 -12.14 12.26
CA THR A 91 -20.06 -11.76 12.54
C THR A 91 -19.79 -10.33 12.05
N ARG A 92 -19.35 -9.43 12.94
CA ARG A 92 -19.07 -8.02 12.61
C ARG A 92 -17.65 -7.56 12.93
N GLN A 93 -16.84 -8.43 13.52
CA GLN A 93 -15.50 -8.10 13.97
C GLN A 93 -14.66 -9.37 14.04
N LEU A 94 -13.36 -9.23 13.76
CA LEU A 94 -12.37 -10.28 13.88
C LEU A 94 -11.39 -9.92 15.00
N THR A 95 -10.74 -10.94 15.58
CA THR A 95 -9.71 -10.72 16.61
C THR A 95 -8.50 -9.97 16.06
N GLN A 96 -8.05 -10.33 14.85
CA GLN A 96 -6.93 -9.67 14.19
C GLN A 96 -7.41 -8.58 13.23
N LYS A 97 -6.74 -7.44 13.27
CA LYS A 97 -7.02 -6.28 12.43
C LYS A 97 -6.58 -6.42 10.97
N ASN A 98 -5.70 -7.37 10.67
CA ASN A 98 -5.26 -7.67 9.31
C ASN A 98 -5.02 -9.17 9.16
N GLY A 99 -5.01 -9.63 7.93
CA GLY A 99 -4.91 -11.05 7.66
C GLY A 99 -4.90 -11.38 6.18
N VAL A 100 -5.20 -12.65 5.92
CA VAL A 100 -5.20 -13.26 4.59
C VAL A 100 -6.60 -13.79 4.26
N VAL A 101 -6.97 -13.67 3.00
CA VAL A 101 -8.20 -14.21 2.41
C VAL A 101 -7.83 -15.39 1.51
N PHE A 102 -8.55 -16.50 1.67
CA PHE A 102 -8.35 -17.71 0.89
C PHE A 102 -9.37 -17.84 -0.26
N SER A 103 -8.90 -18.44 -1.35
CA SER A 103 -9.74 -18.80 -2.49
C SER A 103 -10.81 -19.81 -2.06
N ASP A 104 -11.95 -19.82 -2.74
CA ASP A 104 -12.91 -20.91 -2.58
C ASP A 104 -12.32 -22.23 -3.08
N THR A 105 -12.89 -23.34 -2.62
CA THR A 105 -12.35 -24.68 -2.89
C THR A 105 -12.37 -25.01 -4.38
N PHE A 106 -13.37 -24.58 -5.17
CA PHE A 106 -13.38 -24.84 -6.61
C PHE A 106 -12.27 -24.08 -7.34
N THR A 107 -12.07 -22.81 -7.01
CA THR A 107 -10.96 -22.00 -7.54
C THR A 107 -9.60 -22.59 -7.15
N ALA A 108 -9.44 -23.04 -5.90
CA ALA A 108 -8.21 -23.68 -5.44
C ALA A 108 -7.90 -24.96 -6.23
N ILE A 109 -8.90 -25.85 -6.39
CA ILE A 109 -8.77 -27.09 -7.17
C ILE A 109 -8.37 -26.79 -8.62
N GLY A 110 -8.99 -25.77 -9.24
CA GLY A 110 -8.64 -25.33 -10.59
C GLY A 110 -7.19 -24.85 -10.74
N LYS A 111 -6.53 -24.51 -9.63
CA LYS A 111 -5.11 -24.12 -9.55
C LYS A 111 -4.21 -25.24 -9.01
N PHE A 112 -4.72 -26.46 -8.85
CA PHE A 112 -4.03 -27.60 -8.22
C PHE A 112 -3.60 -27.33 -6.77
N GLN A 113 -4.32 -26.45 -6.08
CA GLN A 113 -4.14 -26.14 -4.67
C GLN A 113 -5.23 -26.84 -3.86
N THR A 114 -4.94 -27.24 -2.62
CA THR A 114 -5.91 -27.92 -1.76
C THR A 114 -6.23 -27.10 -0.52
N LEU A 115 -7.48 -27.20 -0.07
CA LEU A 115 -7.95 -26.64 1.18
C LEU A 115 -8.78 -27.70 1.90
N ASP A 116 -8.12 -28.42 2.81
CA ASP A 116 -8.76 -29.50 3.56
C ASP A 116 -9.43 -28.91 4.80
N VAL A 117 -10.69 -28.50 4.66
CA VAL A 117 -11.52 -28.11 5.81
C VAL A 117 -11.88 -29.38 6.57
N LEU A 118 -11.66 -29.36 7.89
CA LEU A 118 -11.73 -30.53 8.76
C LEU A 118 -13.06 -30.53 9.53
N CYS A 119 -13.42 -29.41 10.14
CA CYS A 119 -14.67 -29.28 10.89
C CYS A 119 -15.08 -27.81 11.06
N ALA A 120 -16.32 -27.61 11.51
CA ALA A 120 -16.91 -26.30 11.78
C ALA A 120 -17.37 -26.17 13.24
N TYR A 121 -17.13 -25.00 13.81
CA TYR A 121 -17.56 -24.59 15.13
C TYR A 121 -18.46 -23.35 15.00
N PRO A 122 -19.69 -23.37 15.56
CA PRO A 122 -20.56 -22.21 15.54
C PRO A 122 -19.93 -20.94 16.11
N PHE A 123 -19.04 -21.02 17.09
CA PHE A 123 -18.36 -19.84 17.65
C PHE A 123 -16.86 -20.05 17.80
N THR A 124 -16.08 -18.98 17.64
CA THR A 124 -14.64 -19.01 17.91
C THR A 124 -14.34 -19.16 19.41
N PHE A 125 -13.18 -19.74 19.71
CA PHE A 125 -12.64 -19.91 21.06
C PHE A 125 -11.13 -20.03 20.99
N ALA A 126 -10.45 -19.90 22.15
CA ALA A 126 -9.01 -20.07 22.23
C ALA A 126 -8.64 -21.56 22.05
N MET A 127 -8.12 -21.92 20.88
CA MET A 127 -7.69 -23.27 20.56
C MET A 127 -6.44 -23.65 21.38
N THR A 128 -6.40 -24.87 21.92
CA THR A 128 -5.22 -25.43 22.60
C THR A 128 -4.59 -26.50 21.74
N GLY A 129 -3.26 -26.59 21.69
CA GLY A 129 -2.57 -27.59 20.87
C GLY A 129 -2.69 -29.04 21.36
N THR A 130 -3.32 -29.26 22.51
CA THR A 130 -3.65 -30.57 23.07
C THR A 130 -5.00 -31.12 22.62
N ARG A 131 -5.79 -30.34 21.88
CA ARG A 131 -7.11 -30.76 21.44
C ARG A 131 -6.98 -31.82 20.32
N PRO A 132 -7.61 -32.99 20.46
CA PRO A 132 -7.41 -34.11 19.53
C PRO A 132 -8.00 -33.81 18.14
N ASP A 133 -7.67 -34.68 17.19
CA ASP A 133 -8.25 -34.70 15.85
C ASP A 133 -8.13 -33.35 15.14
N PHE A 134 -6.90 -32.82 15.10
CA PHE A 134 -6.60 -31.53 14.47
C PHE A 134 -7.39 -30.35 15.06
N GLY A 135 -7.74 -30.43 16.34
CA GLY A 135 -8.53 -29.42 17.03
C GLY A 135 -10.04 -29.58 16.86
N CYS A 136 -10.51 -30.61 16.16
CA CYS A 136 -11.95 -30.88 15.97
C CYS A 136 -12.56 -31.75 17.07
N GLY A 137 -11.75 -32.55 17.76
CA GLY A 137 -12.21 -33.48 18.79
C GLY A 137 -12.53 -32.82 20.14
N SER A 138 -13.30 -33.52 20.96
CA SER A 138 -13.61 -33.11 22.36
C SER A 138 -13.18 -34.15 23.41
N LEU A 139 -12.79 -35.37 22.98
CA LEU A 139 -12.31 -36.48 23.81
C LEU A 139 -11.25 -37.27 23.03
N ALA A 140 -10.33 -37.94 23.73
CA ALA A 140 -9.28 -38.72 23.09
C ALA A 140 -9.85 -39.97 22.38
N ALA A 141 -9.50 -40.09 21.09
CA ALA A 141 -9.71 -41.18 20.14
C ALA A 141 -11.08 -41.28 19.46
N ARG A 142 -11.09 -40.95 18.16
CA ARG A 142 -11.50 -41.86 17.07
C ARG A 142 -10.72 -41.55 15.79
N ALA A 143 -10.18 -42.58 15.15
CA ALA A 143 -9.74 -42.52 13.75
C ALA A 143 -10.95 -42.77 12.85
N GLU A 144 -11.82 -41.78 12.70
CA GLU A 144 -12.86 -41.76 11.66
C GLU A 144 -12.38 -40.90 10.47
N PRO A 145 -12.90 -41.11 9.24
CA PRO A 145 -12.60 -40.23 8.10
C PRO A 145 -13.07 -38.79 8.30
N ASP A 146 -13.96 -38.54 9.26
CA ASP A 146 -14.46 -37.23 9.66
C ASP A 146 -13.96 -36.89 11.08
N PRO A 147 -13.13 -35.85 11.26
CA PRO A 147 -12.57 -35.49 12.56
C PRO A 147 -13.56 -34.76 13.47
N SER A 148 -14.80 -34.49 13.03
CA SER A 148 -15.79 -33.78 13.82
C SER A 148 -16.34 -34.57 15.00
N SER A 149 -16.74 -33.88 16.08
CA SER A 149 -17.06 -34.53 17.37
C SER A 149 -18.56 -34.60 17.71
N CYS A 150 -19.43 -33.83 17.06
CA CYS A 150 -20.84 -33.77 17.42
C CYS A 150 -21.60 -35.10 17.19
N ALA A 151 -21.32 -35.80 16.10
CA ALA A 151 -22.01 -37.05 15.79
C ALA A 151 -21.78 -38.13 16.87
N ALA A 152 -20.56 -38.21 17.41
CA ALA A 152 -20.22 -39.12 18.51
C ALA A 152 -20.95 -38.79 19.83
N GLN A 153 -21.47 -37.57 19.96
CA GLN A 153 -22.22 -37.10 21.11
C GLN A 153 -23.74 -37.13 20.87
N GLY A 154 -24.20 -37.75 19.78
CA GLY A 154 -25.61 -37.83 19.41
C GLY A 154 -26.18 -36.52 18.88
N VAL A 155 -25.34 -35.56 18.49
CA VAL A 155 -25.74 -34.27 17.91
C VAL A 155 -25.65 -34.34 16.38
N SER A 156 -26.78 -34.20 15.70
CA SER A 156 -26.90 -34.33 14.24
C SER A 156 -27.58 -33.14 13.55
N ASP A 157 -28.01 -32.12 14.29
CA ASP A 157 -28.63 -30.93 13.75
C ASP A 157 -28.34 -29.68 14.62
N ALA A 158 -28.82 -28.52 14.17
CA ALA A 158 -28.58 -27.25 14.85
C ALA A 158 -29.26 -27.18 16.23
N GLN A 159 -30.45 -27.77 16.38
CA GLN A 159 -31.21 -27.71 17.63
C GLN A 159 -30.57 -28.60 18.70
N GLY A 160 -30.14 -29.80 18.31
CA GLY A 160 -29.35 -30.70 19.14
C GLY A 160 -28.03 -30.05 19.55
N TRP A 161 -27.37 -29.32 18.63
CA TRP A 161 -26.16 -28.58 18.97
C TRP A 161 -26.43 -27.48 20.00
N ILE A 162 -27.48 -26.68 19.82
CA ILE A 162 -27.88 -25.62 20.77
C ILE A 162 -28.17 -26.21 22.15
N ALA A 163 -28.93 -27.30 22.21
CA ALA A 163 -29.24 -27.99 23.45
C ALA A 163 -27.98 -28.52 24.14
N HIS A 164 -27.07 -29.15 23.38
CA HIS A 164 -25.78 -29.61 23.90
C HIS A 164 -24.93 -28.45 24.43
N PHE A 165 -24.82 -27.35 23.69
CA PHE A 165 -24.03 -26.18 24.10
C PHE A 165 -24.58 -25.54 25.38
N GLN A 166 -25.91 -25.47 25.53
CA GLN A 166 -26.55 -25.05 26.77
C GLN A 166 -26.23 -25.99 27.95
N GLN A 167 -26.21 -27.30 27.74
CA GLN A 167 -25.81 -28.28 28.76
C GLN A 167 -24.34 -28.13 29.18
N GLN A 168 -23.47 -27.70 28.27
CA GLN A 168 -22.07 -27.37 28.57
C GLN A 168 -21.90 -26.00 29.25
N GLY A 169 -23.00 -25.32 29.60
CA GLY A 169 -22.98 -24.02 30.26
C GLY A 169 -22.56 -22.87 29.34
N LEU A 170 -22.81 -22.99 28.03
CA LEU A 170 -22.46 -22.00 27.01
C LEU A 170 -20.97 -21.66 26.97
N GLN A 171 -20.11 -22.63 27.30
CA GLN A 171 -18.65 -22.47 27.30
C GLN A 171 -18.08 -22.76 25.89
N PRO A 172 -17.54 -21.76 25.16
CA PRO A 172 -17.11 -21.92 23.76
C PRO A 172 -16.06 -23.02 23.53
N ASP A 173 -15.22 -23.31 24.51
CA ASP A 173 -14.22 -24.38 24.46
C ASP A 173 -14.82 -25.79 24.59
N LYS A 174 -16.07 -25.91 25.09
CA LYS A 174 -16.78 -27.18 25.29
C LYS A 174 -17.77 -27.55 24.18
N GLN A 175 -17.93 -26.71 23.16
CA GLN A 175 -18.74 -27.07 22.01
C GLN A 175 -18.17 -28.30 21.29
N CYS A 176 -19.07 -29.15 20.78
CA CYS A 176 -18.69 -30.16 19.80
C CYS A 176 -18.55 -29.49 18.42
N SER A 177 -17.72 -30.05 17.55
CA SER A 177 -17.57 -29.61 16.16
C SER A 177 -18.49 -30.37 15.23
N LEU A 178 -19.01 -29.68 14.22
CA LEU A 178 -19.85 -30.24 13.17
C LEU A 178 -19.01 -30.59 11.94
N SER A 179 -19.44 -31.62 11.22
CA SER A 179 -18.75 -32.10 10.02
C SER A 179 -18.67 -30.99 8.97
N SER A 180 -17.47 -30.83 8.42
CA SER A 180 -17.27 -30.04 7.21
C SER A 180 -17.50 -30.87 5.94
N GLN A 181 -17.59 -32.19 6.01
CA GLN A 181 -17.75 -33.06 4.85
C GLN A 181 -19.23 -33.32 4.52
N ALA A 182 -20.10 -33.30 5.53
CA ALA A 182 -21.54 -33.48 5.37
C ALA A 182 -22.26 -32.12 5.23
N PRO A 183 -22.87 -31.79 4.07
CA PRO A 183 -23.49 -30.48 3.86
C PRO A 183 -24.56 -30.12 4.89
N LEU A 184 -25.38 -31.10 5.31
CA LEU A 184 -26.39 -30.93 6.36
C LEU A 184 -25.79 -30.51 7.71
N LEU A 185 -24.66 -31.11 8.12
CA LEU A 185 -24.00 -30.78 9.39
C LEU A 185 -23.23 -29.47 9.31
N PHE A 186 -22.63 -29.16 8.17
CA PHE A 186 -22.02 -27.85 7.95
C PHE A 186 -23.08 -26.75 8.02
N LYS A 187 -24.23 -26.93 7.35
CA LYS A 187 -25.38 -26.03 7.46
C LYS A 187 -25.87 -25.89 8.91
N ALA A 188 -25.93 -27.00 9.65
CA ALA A 188 -26.31 -26.95 11.06
C ALA A 188 -25.37 -26.03 11.87
N SER A 189 -24.09 -25.93 11.51
CA SER A 189 -23.14 -25.05 12.21
C SER A 189 -23.48 -23.57 12.03
N LEU A 190 -23.98 -23.20 10.84
CA LEU A 190 -24.36 -21.83 10.49
C LEU A 190 -25.70 -21.44 11.13
N VAL A 191 -26.66 -22.38 11.14
CA VAL A 191 -27.95 -22.18 11.83
C VAL A 191 -27.73 -22.07 13.34
N ALA A 192 -26.92 -22.95 13.93
CA ALA A 192 -26.59 -22.91 15.35
C ALA A 192 -25.87 -21.60 15.73
N HIS A 193 -24.99 -21.09 14.87
CA HIS A 193 -24.30 -19.82 15.05
C HIS A 193 -25.27 -18.64 15.18
N GLN A 194 -26.39 -18.63 14.44
CA GLN A 194 -27.43 -17.61 14.55
C GLN A 194 -28.46 -17.87 15.66
N GLY A 195 -28.57 -19.12 16.14
CA GLY A 195 -29.66 -19.57 17.02
C GLY A 195 -29.60 -19.10 18.48
N LEU A 196 -28.52 -18.43 18.92
CA LEU A 196 -28.34 -17.97 20.31
C LEU A 196 -28.48 -16.44 20.51
N GLY A 197 -28.91 -15.71 19.47
CA GLY A 197 -29.15 -14.27 19.52
C GLY A 197 -27.94 -13.41 19.11
N GLY A 198 -28.17 -12.09 19.01
CA GLY A 198 -27.23 -11.15 18.38
C GLY A 198 -25.83 -11.08 18.99
N THR A 199 -25.72 -11.19 20.32
CA THR A 199 -24.42 -11.17 21.02
C THR A 199 -23.53 -12.35 20.62
N TRP A 200 -24.13 -13.54 20.49
CA TRP A 200 -23.42 -14.74 20.06
C TRP A 200 -23.12 -14.69 18.57
N ALA A 201 -24.11 -14.29 17.77
CA ALA A 201 -23.97 -14.14 16.33
C ALA A 201 -22.85 -13.15 15.94
N ALA A 202 -22.52 -12.17 16.79
CA ALA A 202 -21.41 -11.24 16.55
C ALA A 202 -20.02 -11.90 16.59
N SER A 203 -19.88 -13.02 17.30
CA SER A 203 -18.64 -13.80 17.35
C SER A 203 -18.37 -14.47 15.98
N PRO A 204 -17.12 -14.66 15.56
CA PRO A 204 -16.84 -15.40 14.33
C PRO A 204 -17.26 -16.87 14.37
N ASN A 205 -17.78 -17.37 13.25
CA ASN A 205 -17.84 -18.80 12.96
C ASN A 205 -16.42 -19.32 12.65
N LEU A 206 -16.04 -20.46 13.22
CA LEU A 206 -14.66 -20.97 13.18
C LEU A 206 -14.59 -22.29 12.42
N LEU A 207 -13.68 -22.40 11.45
CA LEU A 207 -13.33 -23.65 10.77
C LEU A 207 -11.91 -24.08 11.12
N GLN A 208 -11.69 -25.39 11.25
CA GLN A 208 -10.33 -25.95 11.24
C GLN A 208 -9.96 -26.36 9.82
N ILE A 209 -8.78 -25.94 9.37
CA ILE A 209 -8.22 -26.27 8.06
C ILE A 209 -6.88 -26.94 8.27
N LYS A 210 -6.64 -28.07 7.61
CA LYS A 210 -5.37 -28.80 7.73
C LYS A 210 -4.18 -27.91 7.33
N ASN A 211 -3.05 -28.12 8.00
CA ASN A 211 -1.81 -27.43 7.67
C ASN A 211 -1.37 -27.74 6.24
N TRP A 212 -0.77 -26.74 5.62
CA TRP A 212 -0.15 -26.80 4.31
C TRP A 212 1.38 -26.90 4.44
N ASP A 213 2.08 -27.12 3.34
CA ASP A 213 3.54 -26.97 3.35
C ASP A 213 3.92 -25.49 3.39
N ALA A 214 4.31 -25.02 4.56
CA ALA A 214 4.69 -23.63 4.79
C ALA A 214 5.99 -23.19 4.09
N ASN A 215 6.69 -24.10 3.41
CA ASN A 215 7.88 -23.78 2.60
C ASN A 215 7.55 -23.52 1.12
N THR A 216 6.31 -23.77 0.70
CA THR A 216 5.85 -23.56 -0.67
C THR A 216 4.67 -22.57 -0.73
N PRO A 217 4.86 -21.30 -0.34
CA PRO A 217 3.76 -20.33 -0.22
C PRO A 217 2.92 -20.13 -1.49
N ARG A 218 3.50 -20.32 -2.68
CA ARG A 218 2.79 -20.28 -3.97
C ARG A 218 1.74 -21.40 -4.13
N GLN A 219 1.86 -22.49 -3.39
CA GLN A 219 0.92 -23.64 -3.43
C GLN A 219 -0.27 -23.45 -2.49
N ILE A 220 -0.24 -22.42 -1.63
CA ILE A 220 -1.33 -22.12 -0.72
C ILE A 220 -2.41 -21.35 -1.50
N PRO A 221 -3.71 -21.68 -1.35
CA PRO A 221 -4.80 -21.02 -2.08
C PRO A 221 -5.12 -19.63 -1.54
N ILE A 222 -4.13 -18.75 -1.48
CA ILE A 222 -4.27 -17.36 -1.06
C ILE A 222 -4.83 -16.53 -2.23
N GLN A 223 -5.85 -15.73 -1.93
CA GLN A 223 -6.48 -14.86 -2.92
C GLN A 223 -6.11 -13.38 -2.70
N ALA A 224 -6.01 -12.94 -1.45
CA ALA A 224 -5.71 -11.55 -1.11
C ALA A 224 -5.20 -11.42 0.34
N LEU A 225 -4.73 -10.23 0.68
CA LEU A 225 -4.56 -9.77 2.06
C LEU A 225 -5.71 -8.82 2.40
N PHE A 226 -6.03 -8.67 3.68
CA PHE A 226 -7.02 -7.71 4.14
C PHE A 226 -6.52 -6.90 5.33
N TYR A 227 -7.09 -5.72 5.52
CA TYR A 227 -7.06 -5.00 6.78
C TYR A 227 -8.42 -4.41 7.11
N ASP A 228 -8.76 -4.41 8.40
CA ASP A 228 -9.95 -3.77 8.95
C ASP A 228 -9.74 -2.25 8.98
N ILE A 229 -10.54 -1.53 8.19
CA ILE A 229 -10.42 -0.07 8.08
C ILE A 229 -10.88 0.66 9.35
N THR A 230 -11.56 -0.03 10.26
CA THR A 230 -11.99 0.53 11.55
C THR A 230 -10.89 0.48 12.62
N GLN A 231 -9.79 -0.23 12.33
CA GLN A 231 -8.70 -0.47 13.27
C GLN A 231 -7.45 0.33 12.88
N THR A 232 -7.04 1.28 13.72
CA THR A 232 -5.87 2.11 13.47
C THR A 232 -4.60 1.27 13.28
N GLY A 233 -3.84 1.58 12.23
CA GLY A 233 -2.58 0.90 11.93
C GLY A 233 -2.73 -0.51 11.36
N ALA A 234 -3.94 -0.97 11.03
CA ALA A 234 -4.16 -2.27 10.41
C ALA A 234 -3.51 -2.39 9.01
N LEU A 235 -3.53 -1.31 8.22
CA LEU A 235 -2.89 -1.27 6.90
C LEU A 235 -1.39 -1.58 6.98
N LEU A 236 -0.70 -1.14 8.03
CA LEU A 236 0.74 -1.41 8.20
C LEU A 236 1.05 -2.91 8.34
N GLY A 237 0.12 -3.69 8.91
CA GLY A 237 0.24 -5.14 9.01
C GLY A 237 -0.02 -5.83 7.67
N ALA A 238 -1.06 -5.42 6.95
CA ALA A 238 -1.30 -5.95 5.60
C ALA A 238 -0.17 -5.61 4.62
N GLN A 239 0.43 -4.42 4.73
CA GLN A 239 1.61 -4.04 3.93
C GLN A 239 2.85 -4.86 4.32
N LYS A 240 3.08 -5.12 5.61
CA LYS A 240 4.13 -6.04 6.06
C LYS A 240 3.95 -7.41 5.39
N ASP A 241 2.75 -7.98 5.46
CA ASP A 241 2.46 -9.28 4.87
C ASP A 241 2.61 -9.28 3.34
N GLN A 242 2.22 -8.19 2.68
CA GLN A 242 2.37 -8.01 1.25
C GLN A 242 3.85 -8.02 0.84
N ARG A 243 4.69 -7.26 1.56
CA ARG A 243 6.14 -7.25 1.34
C ARG A 243 6.74 -8.64 1.57
N ASP A 244 6.42 -9.27 2.69
CA ASP A 244 7.05 -10.54 3.06
C ASP A 244 6.71 -11.62 2.03
N TYR A 245 5.46 -11.67 1.55
CA TYR A 245 5.06 -12.58 0.48
C TYR A 245 5.77 -12.28 -0.84
N PHE A 246 5.90 -11.00 -1.21
CA PHE A 246 6.66 -10.61 -2.40
C PHE A 246 8.14 -11.00 -2.30
N ILE A 247 8.78 -10.85 -1.13
CA ILE A 247 10.16 -11.29 -0.92
C ILE A 247 10.28 -12.82 -1.07
N ALA A 248 9.33 -13.57 -0.50
CA ALA A 248 9.37 -15.03 -0.51
C ALA A 248 9.02 -15.64 -1.87
N THR A 249 8.18 -14.96 -2.65
CA THR A 249 7.63 -15.52 -3.89
C THR A 249 8.05 -14.78 -5.14
N GLY A 250 8.11 -13.45 -5.11
CA GLY A 250 8.18 -12.57 -6.28
C GLY A 250 6.80 -12.11 -6.78
N ASP A 251 5.71 -12.53 -6.14
CA ASP A 251 4.34 -12.15 -6.51
C ASP A 251 3.75 -11.13 -5.53
N TRP A 252 2.93 -10.22 -6.05
CA TRP A 252 2.15 -9.29 -5.23
C TRP A 252 0.76 -9.86 -4.95
N LEU A 253 0.38 -9.91 -3.66
CA LEU A 253 -1.01 -10.11 -3.26
C LEU A 253 -1.72 -8.75 -3.14
N PRO A 254 -2.96 -8.59 -3.64
CA PRO A 254 -3.70 -7.35 -3.43
C PRO A 254 -4.07 -7.20 -1.95
N ILE A 255 -3.87 -6.02 -1.39
CA ILE A 255 -4.40 -5.64 -0.08
C ILE A 255 -5.81 -5.10 -0.28
N LEU A 256 -6.77 -5.67 0.44
CA LEU A 256 -8.16 -5.25 0.44
C LEU A 256 -8.51 -4.53 1.74
N ARG A 257 -9.37 -3.53 1.61
CA ARG A 257 -10.08 -2.91 2.71
C ARG A 257 -11.21 -3.83 3.13
N MET A 258 -11.35 -4.07 4.42
CA MET A 258 -12.48 -4.81 4.97
C MET A 258 -13.25 -3.94 5.97
N ASN A 259 -14.58 -3.93 5.84
CA ASN A 259 -15.48 -3.38 6.84
C ASN A 259 -16.74 -4.26 6.93
N LEU A 260 -16.79 -5.11 7.95
CA LEU A 260 -17.91 -6.04 8.17
C LEU A 260 -19.22 -5.35 8.60
N ASN A 261 -19.20 -4.03 8.82
CA ASN A 261 -20.39 -3.23 9.14
C ASN A 261 -21.01 -2.55 7.90
N GLN A 262 -20.40 -2.70 6.72
CA GLN A 262 -20.95 -2.22 5.46
C GLN A 262 -22.08 -3.13 4.95
N ALA A 263 -22.81 -2.65 3.95
CA ALA A 263 -23.73 -3.49 3.19
C ALA A 263 -22.97 -4.67 2.54
N PRO A 264 -23.64 -5.81 2.29
CA PRO A 264 -22.97 -7.03 1.80
C PRO A 264 -22.18 -6.88 0.49
N ASP A 265 -22.50 -5.92 -0.37
CA ASP A 265 -21.76 -5.60 -1.61
C ASP A 265 -20.54 -4.68 -1.39
N GLY A 266 -20.35 -4.17 -0.19
CA GLY A 266 -19.31 -3.18 0.16
C GLY A 266 -18.39 -3.62 1.30
N VAL A 267 -18.42 -4.89 1.70
CA VAL A 267 -17.56 -5.41 2.78
C VAL A 267 -16.09 -5.33 2.41
N PHE A 268 -15.75 -5.72 1.18
CA PHE A 268 -14.40 -5.66 0.63
C PHE A 268 -14.28 -4.52 -0.38
N GLY A 269 -13.24 -3.69 -0.23
CA GLY A 269 -12.89 -2.62 -1.16
C GLY A 269 -11.42 -2.69 -1.56
N PHE A 270 -11.06 -2.00 -2.63
CA PHE A 270 -9.68 -1.88 -3.10
C PHE A 270 -9.30 -0.40 -3.23
N GLN A 271 -8.10 -0.06 -2.76
CA GLN A 271 -7.50 1.25 -3.02
C GLN A 271 -6.04 1.06 -3.46
N GLN A 272 -5.71 1.63 -4.62
CA GLN A 272 -4.37 1.54 -5.21
C GLN A 272 -3.29 2.15 -4.29
N GLN A 273 -3.63 3.23 -3.57
CA GLN A 273 -2.71 3.89 -2.65
C GLN A 273 -2.31 3.01 -1.45
N ASP A 274 -3.10 2.00 -1.08
CA ASP A 274 -2.78 1.13 0.05
C ASP A 274 -1.68 0.11 -0.30
N GLN A 275 -1.42 -0.08 -1.60
CA GLN A 275 -0.52 -1.10 -2.12
C GLN A 275 0.94 -0.63 -2.09
N LEU A 276 1.85 -1.45 -1.56
CA LEU A 276 3.28 -1.11 -1.53
C LEU A 276 3.90 -0.99 -2.91
N TYR A 277 3.42 -1.77 -3.88
CA TYR A 277 3.97 -1.73 -5.24
C TYR A 277 3.73 -0.41 -5.97
N THR A 278 2.78 0.42 -5.51
CA THR A 278 2.56 1.78 -6.03
C THR A 278 3.82 2.66 -5.90
N GLY A 279 4.70 2.38 -4.95
CA GLY A 279 5.99 3.08 -4.82
C GLY A 279 6.90 2.93 -6.03
N TYR A 280 6.88 1.78 -6.73
CA TYR A 280 7.63 1.59 -7.97
C TYR A 280 7.10 2.47 -9.11
N GLU A 281 5.78 2.60 -9.21
CA GLU A 281 5.14 3.47 -10.21
C GLU A 281 5.48 4.94 -9.95
N VAL A 282 5.39 5.38 -8.69
CA VAL A 282 5.78 6.75 -8.30
C VAL A 282 7.23 7.06 -8.68
N ALA A 283 8.18 6.18 -8.35
CA ALA A 283 9.58 6.38 -8.73
C ALA A 283 9.78 6.39 -10.26
N ALA A 284 9.08 5.52 -11.00
CA ALA A 284 9.12 5.50 -12.46
C ALA A 284 8.58 6.80 -13.08
N GLN A 285 7.45 7.30 -12.58
CA GLN A 285 6.85 8.57 -13.03
C GLN A 285 7.77 9.76 -12.72
N MET A 286 8.37 9.81 -11.52
CA MET A 286 9.36 10.83 -11.18
C MET A 286 10.57 10.82 -12.12
N ASN A 287 11.09 9.63 -12.47
CA ASN A 287 12.19 9.52 -13.44
C ASN A 287 11.77 9.97 -14.84
N ALA A 288 10.56 9.61 -15.29
CA ALA A 288 10.04 10.05 -16.58
C ALA A 288 9.95 11.59 -16.65
N ARG A 289 9.42 12.23 -15.59
CA ARG A 289 9.38 13.69 -15.50
C ARG A 289 10.76 14.33 -15.40
N TYR A 290 11.69 13.72 -14.68
CA TYR A 290 13.06 14.21 -14.60
C TYR A 290 13.75 14.22 -15.97
N GLN A 291 13.48 13.21 -16.81
CA GLN A 291 14.08 13.05 -18.14
C GLN A 291 13.40 13.89 -19.23
N ASP A 292 12.13 14.27 -19.05
CA ASP A 292 11.44 15.17 -19.97
C ASP A 292 11.95 16.60 -19.81
N VAL A 293 12.77 17.06 -20.77
CA VAL A 293 13.37 18.41 -20.80
C VAL A 293 12.58 19.42 -21.63
N ALA A 294 11.32 19.15 -21.97
CA ALA A 294 10.50 20.10 -22.71
C ALA A 294 10.43 21.46 -22.00
N ALA A 295 10.56 22.54 -22.78
CA ALA A 295 10.60 23.92 -22.27
C ALA A 295 9.26 24.39 -21.69
N SER A 296 8.17 23.77 -22.13
CA SER A 296 6.80 24.02 -21.69
C SER A 296 5.97 22.75 -21.86
N CYS A 297 4.83 22.69 -21.19
CA CYS A 297 3.88 21.60 -21.37
C CYS A 297 3.16 21.70 -22.72
N ALA A 298 2.50 20.61 -23.14
CA ALA A 298 1.81 20.53 -24.43
C ALA A 298 0.71 21.60 -24.62
N ASN A 299 0.12 22.11 -23.54
CA ASN A 299 -0.86 23.20 -23.51
C ASN A 299 -0.24 24.60 -23.39
N GLY A 300 1.09 24.72 -23.44
CA GLY A 300 1.83 25.97 -23.33
C GLY A 300 2.05 26.48 -21.90
N THR A 301 1.66 25.74 -20.86
CA THR A 301 1.97 26.12 -19.47
C THR A 301 3.46 25.92 -19.16
N PRO A 302 4.01 26.58 -18.12
CA PRO A 302 5.41 26.37 -17.72
C PRO A 302 5.73 24.91 -17.41
N ALA A 303 6.99 24.52 -17.62
CA ALA A 303 7.44 23.13 -17.55
C ALA A 303 7.17 22.44 -16.19
N TYR A 304 7.19 23.17 -15.07
CA TYR A 304 6.92 22.61 -13.73
C TYR A 304 5.49 22.02 -13.57
N TYR A 305 4.59 22.29 -14.52
CA TYR A 305 3.29 21.64 -14.55
C TYR A 305 3.35 20.19 -15.03
N CYS A 306 4.30 19.79 -15.88
CA CYS A 306 4.29 18.47 -16.53
C CYS A 306 5.59 17.69 -16.39
N ASN A 307 6.72 18.37 -16.13
CA ASN A 307 8.01 17.73 -16.02
C ASN A 307 8.90 18.36 -14.95
N GLY A 308 10.02 17.70 -14.68
CA GLY A 308 10.84 17.87 -13.50
C GLY A 308 10.12 17.46 -12.21
N VAL A 309 10.86 17.53 -11.10
CA VAL A 309 10.36 17.15 -9.77
C VAL A 309 10.62 18.29 -8.80
N LEU A 310 9.56 18.73 -8.11
CA LEU A 310 9.64 19.69 -7.01
C LEU A 310 9.96 18.96 -5.72
N ILE A 311 11.08 19.32 -5.10
CA ILE A 311 11.63 18.66 -3.92
C ILE A 311 11.79 19.67 -2.80
N ARG A 312 11.29 19.33 -1.61
CA ARG A 312 11.47 20.15 -0.42
C ARG A 312 12.20 19.36 0.65
N GLY A 313 13.38 19.84 1.00
CA GLY A 313 14.04 19.42 2.23
C GLY A 313 13.17 19.79 3.44
N ALA A 314 12.90 18.83 4.31
CA ALA A 314 12.13 19.03 5.53
C ALA A 314 12.72 18.23 6.69
N ASP A 315 12.59 18.73 7.91
CA ASP A 315 13.10 18.04 9.10
C ASP A 315 12.03 17.13 9.70
N ALA A 316 12.50 16.01 10.26
CA ALA A 316 11.70 15.16 11.11
C ALA A 316 11.66 15.77 12.52
N SER A 317 10.47 15.84 13.11
CA SER A 317 10.27 16.39 14.45
C SER A 317 9.02 15.81 15.08
N ALA A 318 9.06 15.55 16.39
CA ALA A 318 7.86 15.23 17.15
C ALA A 318 7.02 16.48 17.51
N GLY A 319 7.59 17.69 17.34
CA GLY A 319 6.94 18.95 17.71
C GLY A 319 6.23 19.67 16.56
N PHE A 320 6.40 19.21 15.31
CA PHE A 320 5.70 19.75 14.15
C PHE A 320 5.67 18.71 13.02
N HIS A 321 4.70 18.83 12.11
CA HIS A 321 4.60 17.97 10.93
C HIS A 321 5.48 18.48 9.80
N ALA A 322 6.23 17.58 9.14
CA ALA A 322 7.22 17.97 8.13
C ALA A 322 6.61 18.73 6.92
N TRP A 323 5.34 18.49 6.60
CA TRP A 323 4.61 19.15 5.51
C TRP A 323 4.00 20.50 5.90
N ASN A 324 4.10 20.92 7.16
CA ASN A 324 3.59 22.21 7.59
C ASN A 324 4.58 23.35 7.26
N PRO A 325 4.13 24.47 6.67
CA PRO A 325 4.99 25.63 6.46
C PRO A 325 5.46 26.21 7.80
N SER A 326 6.74 26.58 7.90
CA SER A 326 7.26 27.23 9.12
C SER A 326 6.65 28.63 9.32
N PRO A 327 6.66 29.19 10.55
CA PRO A 327 6.16 30.55 10.79
C PRO A 327 6.80 31.60 9.89
N ASN A 328 8.11 31.47 9.63
CA ASN A 328 8.81 32.34 8.67
C ASN A 328 8.24 32.19 7.25
N SER A 329 7.98 30.95 6.78
CA SER A 329 7.43 30.70 5.44
C SER A 329 6.01 31.26 5.30
N VAL A 330 5.19 31.15 6.36
CA VAL A 330 3.84 31.75 6.42
C VAL A 330 3.94 33.27 6.34
N GLY A 331 4.78 33.90 7.16
CA GLY A 331 4.91 35.36 7.22
C GLY A 331 5.38 36.01 5.91
N ARG A 332 6.15 35.29 5.09
CA ARG A 332 6.61 35.75 3.76
C ARG A 332 5.85 35.11 2.59
N ASN A 333 4.78 34.38 2.88
CA ASN A 333 3.98 33.60 1.92
C ASN A 333 4.86 32.81 0.91
N GLY A 334 5.91 32.15 1.39
CA GLY A 334 6.90 31.53 0.52
C GLY A 334 7.59 30.35 1.16
N VAL A 335 7.39 29.19 0.55
CA VAL A 335 7.96 27.91 0.91
C VAL A 335 8.96 27.53 -0.19
N SER A 336 10.21 27.32 0.20
CA SER A 336 11.31 27.02 -0.72
C SER A 336 11.32 25.53 -1.10
N PHE A 337 11.47 25.28 -2.40
CA PHE A 337 11.65 23.99 -3.05
C PHE A 337 12.85 24.06 -3.99
N SER A 338 13.41 22.90 -4.32
CA SER A 338 14.27 22.71 -5.48
C SER A 338 13.46 22.12 -6.61
N TYR A 339 13.84 22.41 -7.85
CA TYR A 339 13.31 21.78 -9.05
C TYR A 339 14.43 21.03 -9.74
N VAL A 340 14.28 19.71 -9.86
CA VAL A 340 15.27 18.86 -10.53
C VAL A 340 14.72 18.34 -11.84
N ARG A 341 15.57 18.38 -12.85
CA ARG A 341 15.35 17.89 -14.21
C ARG A 341 16.72 17.66 -14.85
N ASP A 342 16.80 16.81 -15.85
CA ASP A 342 18.08 16.32 -16.36
C ASP A 342 19.01 17.44 -16.88
N ASP A 343 18.45 18.49 -17.45
CA ASP A 343 19.17 19.65 -17.96
C ASP A 343 19.48 20.74 -16.91
N VAL A 344 18.88 20.69 -15.73
CA VAL A 344 19.07 21.69 -14.66
C VAL A 344 20.44 21.57 -13.99
N GLY A 345 20.97 20.35 -13.87
CA GLY A 345 22.30 20.05 -13.32
C GLY A 345 22.42 20.13 -11.78
N THR A 346 21.30 20.17 -11.06
CA THR A 346 21.27 20.11 -9.59
C THR A 346 21.65 18.71 -9.10
N ILE A 347 22.69 18.62 -8.27
CA ILE A 347 23.10 17.36 -7.63
C ILE A 347 23.24 17.48 -6.11
N GLY A 348 23.14 18.71 -5.57
CA GLY A 348 23.05 19.01 -4.15
C GLY A 348 21.72 19.69 -3.82
N LEU A 349 21.13 19.29 -2.70
CA LEU A 349 19.91 19.89 -2.14
C LEU A 349 20.23 20.56 -0.80
N ALA A 350 19.37 21.49 -0.42
CA ALA A 350 19.40 22.13 0.90
C ALA A 350 19.18 21.11 2.04
N GLY A 351 18.49 20.00 1.77
CA GLY A 351 18.21 18.94 2.75
C GLY A 351 18.47 17.53 2.24
N ASN A 352 18.77 16.62 3.18
CA ASN A 352 19.03 15.21 2.89
C ASN A 352 17.76 14.34 2.89
N GLN A 353 16.63 14.87 3.36
CA GLN A 353 15.33 14.22 3.40
C GLN A 353 14.22 15.24 3.32
N GLY A 354 13.00 14.77 3.05
CA GLY A 354 11.80 15.59 3.08
C GLY A 354 10.72 14.98 2.21
N PHE A 355 10.09 15.82 1.38
CA PHE A 355 8.99 15.38 0.52
C PHE A 355 9.08 15.99 -0.87
N THR A 356 8.30 15.41 -1.76
CA THR A 356 8.14 15.81 -3.16
C THR A 356 6.69 16.17 -3.42
N PHE A 357 6.47 17.08 -4.36
CA PHE A 357 5.15 17.38 -4.87
C PHE A 357 4.88 16.70 -6.21
N LYS A 358 3.63 16.26 -6.38
CA LYS A 358 3.08 15.83 -7.65
C LYS A 358 3.15 16.98 -8.65
N GLU A 359 2.97 16.65 -9.92
CA GLU A 359 2.75 17.60 -10.98
C GLU A 359 1.69 18.64 -10.58
N SER A 360 1.92 19.91 -10.94
CA SER A 360 1.05 21.00 -10.48
C SER A 360 -0.38 20.98 -11.06
N PHE A 361 -0.71 20.03 -11.97
CA PHE A 361 -2.08 19.76 -12.40
C PHE A 361 -2.80 18.67 -11.60
N ALA A 362 -2.11 17.99 -10.68
CA ALA A 362 -2.73 16.95 -9.86
C ALA A 362 -3.90 17.58 -9.07
N PRO A 363 -5.13 17.04 -9.17
CA PRO A 363 -6.27 17.61 -8.49
C PRO A 363 -6.08 17.45 -6.98
N THR A 364 -5.99 18.56 -6.26
CA THR A 364 -5.89 18.60 -4.80
C THR A 364 -6.83 19.63 -4.20
N GLY A 365 -7.16 19.48 -2.91
CA GLY A 365 -7.97 20.46 -2.19
C GLY A 365 -7.29 21.84 -2.07
N HIS A 366 -5.96 21.87 -2.15
CA HIS A 366 -5.11 23.05 -2.08
C HIS A 366 -3.95 22.93 -3.10
N PRO A 367 -4.10 23.47 -4.32
CA PRO A 367 -3.07 23.41 -5.35
C PRO A 367 -1.79 24.16 -4.96
N ALA A 368 -0.64 23.65 -5.37
CA ALA A 368 0.63 24.37 -5.20
C ALA A 368 0.70 25.56 -6.18
N ILE A 369 0.92 26.77 -5.65
CA ILE A 369 1.02 27.99 -6.45
C ILE A 369 2.48 28.45 -6.50
N LEU A 370 3.12 28.32 -7.67
CA LEU A 370 4.47 28.87 -7.88
C LEU A 370 4.40 30.40 -7.99
N ARG A 371 5.19 31.07 -7.15
CA ARG A 371 5.29 32.54 -7.08
C ARG A 371 6.43 33.08 -7.91
N CYS A 372 7.63 32.52 -7.76
CA CYS A 372 8.81 32.88 -8.52
C CYS A 372 9.88 31.77 -8.47
N SER A 373 10.87 31.87 -9.33
CA SER A 373 12.05 31.00 -9.31
C SER A 373 13.36 31.79 -9.30
N TYR A 374 14.37 31.19 -8.67
CA TYR A 374 15.75 31.63 -8.68
C TYR A 374 16.62 30.50 -9.22
N PRO A 375 17.57 30.81 -10.11
CA PRO A 375 18.36 29.78 -10.76
C PRO A 375 19.49 29.28 -9.85
N ALA A 376 19.66 29.81 -8.64
CA ALA A 376 20.58 29.37 -7.60
C ALA A 376 19.96 29.67 -6.22
N ASN A 377 20.55 29.15 -5.14
CA ASN A 377 20.17 29.51 -3.76
C ASN A 377 20.18 31.04 -3.59
N ALA A 378 19.01 31.62 -3.35
CA ALA A 378 18.84 33.07 -3.21
C ALA A 378 18.72 33.51 -1.75
N GLY A 379 18.73 32.56 -0.80
CA GLY A 379 18.55 32.83 0.62
C GLY A 379 17.16 33.40 0.91
N THR A 380 16.11 32.82 0.31
CA THR A 380 14.78 33.46 0.29
C THR A 380 14.17 33.70 1.66
N SER A 381 14.62 32.99 2.70
CA SER A 381 14.19 33.21 4.08
C SER A 381 14.44 34.63 4.59
N GLY A 382 15.44 35.33 4.03
CA GLY A 382 15.76 36.73 4.32
C GLY A 382 15.21 37.74 3.30
N ILE A 383 14.52 37.29 2.25
CA ILE A 383 13.94 38.18 1.22
C ILE A 383 12.48 38.50 1.63
N PRO A 384 12.11 39.78 1.78
CA PRO A 384 10.71 40.16 1.95
C PRO A 384 9.84 39.57 0.85
N ASP A 385 8.73 38.91 1.22
CA ASP A 385 7.81 38.23 0.29
C ASP A 385 8.44 37.07 -0.52
N SER A 386 9.66 36.63 -0.19
CA SER A 386 10.46 35.60 -0.90
C SER A 386 10.83 35.91 -2.35
N CYS A 387 10.13 36.82 -3.03
CA CYS A 387 10.31 37.15 -4.43
C CYS A 387 10.83 38.59 -4.60
N ARG A 388 12.04 38.74 -5.17
CA ARG A 388 12.60 40.03 -5.58
C ARG A 388 11.84 40.59 -6.80
N ALA A 389 12.16 41.82 -7.21
CA ALA A 389 11.72 42.38 -8.48
C ALA A 389 12.06 41.43 -9.65
N SER A 390 11.11 41.29 -10.58
CA SER A 390 11.24 40.30 -11.65
C SER A 390 12.39 40.62 -12.59
N CYS A 391 12.97 39.60 -13.22
CA CYS A 391 14.03 39.77 -14.21
C CYS A 391 13.53 40.60 -15.42
N GLU A 392 12.29 40.40 -15.83
CA GLU A 392 11.65 41.13 -16.93
C GLU A 392 11.52 42.63 -16.61
N SER A 393 11.19 42.99 -15.36
CA SER A 393 11.13 44.40 -14.92
C SER A 393 12.49 45.11 -14.98
N GLN A 394 13.57 44.35 -15.11
CA GLN A 394 14.94 44.84 -15.19
C GLN A 394 15.55 44.64 -16.60
N ASN A 395 14.73 44.32 -17.60
CA ASN A 395 15.15 44.01 -18.97
C ASN A 395 16.12 42.81 -19.09
N ILE A 396 16.01 41.85 -18.16
CA ILE A 396 16.80 40.61 -18.17
C ILE A 396 15.91 39.50 -18.71
N THR A 397 15.89 39.36 -20.03
CA THR A 397 15.03 38.41 -20.76
C THR A 397 15.83 37.41 -21.58
N THR A 398 17.17 37.44 -21.50
CA THR A 398 18.07 36.52 -22.21
C THR A 398 19.15 35.98 -21.28
N VAL A 399 19.71 34.82 -21.64
CA VAL A 399 20.85 34.22 -20.93
C VAL A 399 22.04 35.17 -20.89
N ALA A 400 22.33 35.86 -22.00
CA ALA A 400 23.44 36.82 -22.08
C ALA A 400 23.27 37.99 -21.10
N THR A 401 22.08 38.60 -21.04
CA THR A 401 21.80 39.70 -20.11
C THR A 401 21.85 39.26 -18.65
N TRP A 402 21.42 38.02 -18.35
CA TRP A 402 21.51 37.47 -17.00
C TRP A 402 22.98 37.19 -16.63
N GLN A 403 23.74 36.56 -17.53
CA GLN A 403 25.13 36.18 -17.31
C GLN A 403 26.00 37.41 -17.07
N ALA A 404 25.83 38.47 -17.88
CA ALA A 404 26.57 39.72 -17.73
C ALA A 404 26.38 40.37 -16.35
N ARG A 405 25.23 40.16 -15.71
CA ARG A 405 24.90 40.78 -14.42
C ARG A 405 25.16 39.88 -13.22
N TYR A 406 24.85 38.59 -13.32
CA TYR A 406 24.75 37.71 -12.15
C TYR A 406 25.68 36.50 -12.17
N ALA A 407 26.44 36.23 -13.24
CA ALA A 407 27.28 35.02 -13.30
C ALA A 407 28.30 34.91 -12.15
N ALA A 408 28.83 36.05 -11.69
CA ALA A 408 29.75 36.11 -10.56
C ALA A 408 29.07 35.94 -9.18
N SER A 409 27.75 36.20 -9.10
CA SER A 409 26.98 36.05 -7.86
C SER A 409 25.53 35.61 -8.12
N PRO A 410 25.31 34.35 -8.56
CA PRO A 410 23.99 33.89 -9.00
C PRO A 410 22.89 34.00 -7.93
N GLY A 411 23.22 33.88 -6.65
CA GLY A 411 22.26 33.99 -5.54
C GLY A 411 21.64 35.39 -5.38
N THR A 412 22.28 36.42 -5.94
CA THR A 412 21.76 37.81 -5.95
C THR A 412 20.83 38.09 -7.13
N SER A 413 20.52 37.08 -7.95
CA SER A 413 19.65 37.19 -9.11
C SER A 413 18.31 37.86 -8.78
N CYS A 414 17.78 38.59 -9.77
CA CYS A 414 16.36 38.88 -9.90
C CYS A 414 15.52 37.60 -9.85
N ALA A 415 14.23 37.74 -9.54
CA ALA A 415 13.29 36.63 -9.54
C ALA A 415 12.75 36.39 -10.95
N PHE A 416 12.71 35.15 -11.40
CA PHE A 416 11.99 34.79 -12.62
C PHE A 416 10.52 34.58 -12.30
N SER A 417 9.63 35.15 -13.12
CA SER A 417 8.18 34.97 -12.97
C SER A 417 7.74 33.53 -13.30
N ASN A 418 6.50 33.20 -12.97
CA ASN A 418 5.91 31.90 -13.29
C ASN A 418 5.40 31.79 -14.75
N THR A 419 5.79 32.70 -15.64
CA THR A 419 5.45 32.57 -17.07
C THR A 419 6.31 31.47 -17.72
N PRO A 420 5.84 30.83 -18.82
CA PRO A 420 6.62 29.78 -19.49
C PRO A 420 8.01 30.26 -19.91
N ALA A 421 8.10 31.46 -20.49
CA ALA A 421 9.36 32.02 -20.97
C ALA A 421 10.33 32.33 -19.81
N ALA A 422 9.85 32.94 -18.72
CA ALA A 422 10.70 33.29 -17.59
C ALA A 422 11.16 32.06 -16.80
N PHE A 423 10.26 31.09 -16.57
CA PHE A 423 10.62 29.84 -15.92
C PHE A 423 11.65 29.07 -16.74
N GLN A 424 11.45 28.96 -18.07
CA GLN A 424 12.43 28.32 -18.94
C GLN A 424 13.77 29.09 -18.95
N LEU A 425 13.75 30.43 -18.91
CA LEU A 425 14.97 31.21 -18.80
C LEU A 425 15.71 30.93 -17.48
N SER A 426 14.98 30.73 -16.37
CA SER A 426 15.56 30.34 -15.08
C SER A 426 16.30 28.99 -15.13
N ILE A 427 15.89 28.08 -16.03
CA ILE A 427 16.59 26.82 -16.31
C ILE A 427 17.79 27.09 -17.23
N ALA A 428 17.58 27.81 -18.33
CA ALA A 428 18.60 28.06 -19.35
C ALA A 428 19.85 28.76 -18.79
N VAL A 429 19.69 29.71 -17.87
CA VAL A 429 20.82 30.41 -17.25
C VAL A 429 21.70 29.51 -16.40
N ARG A 430 21.19 28.36 -15.92
CA ARG A 430 22.00 27.40 -15.16
C ARG A 430 23.09 26.77 -16.01
N ALA A 431 22.90 26.67 -17.33
CA ALA A 431 23.90 26.11 -18.24
C ALA A 431 25.18 26.97 -18.36
N VAL A 432 25.09 28.27 -18.06
CA VAL A 432 26.23 29.21 -18.12
C VAL A 432 26.83 29.55 -16.75
N MET A 433 26.34 28.93 -15.67
CA MET A 433 26.92 29.05 -14.33
C MET A 433 28.21 28.24 -14.20
N SER A 434 29.03 28.59 -13.21
CA SER A 434 30.12 27.71 -12.80
C SER A 434 29.59 26.34 -12.36
N ALA A 435 30.39 25.29 -12.52
CA ALA A 435 30.00 23.94 -12.12
C ALA A 435 29.58 23.88 -10.65
N SER A 436 30.31 24.55 -9.75
CA SER A 436 29.97 24.61 -8.32
C SER A 436 28.61 25.27 -8.05
N ALA A 437 28.30 26.38 -8.72
CA ALA A 437 27.01 27.05 -8.58
C ALA A 437 25.86 26.24 -9.20
N ARG A 438 26.10 25.63 -10.37
CA ARG A 438 25.11 24.78 -11.05
C ARG A 438 24.83 23.48 -10.29
N GLN A 439 25.81 22.92 -9.59
CA GLN A 439 25.60 21.67 -8.84
C GLN A 439 24.75 21.88 -7.59
N ASN A 440 24.76 23.08 -7.02
CA ASN A 440 23.88 23.47 -5.91
C ASN A 440 22.43 23.64 -6.37
N TRP A 441 21.52 23.69 -5.40
CA TRP A 441 20.09 23.82 -5.64
C TRP A 441 19.72 25.16 -6.27
N ASN A 442 18.70 25.12 -7.13
CA ASN A 442 17.88 26.28 -7.45
C ASN A 442 16.84 26.50 -6.35
N GLU A 443 16.13 27.62 -6.40
CA GLU A 443 15.12 27.96 -5.41
C GLU A 443 13.80 28.32 -6.07
N ILE A 444 12.82 27.44 -5.94
CA ILE A 444 11.45 27.61 -6.42
C ILE A 444 10.56 27.97 -5.23
N ILE A 445 9.85 29.09 -5.34
CA ILE A 445 8.99 29.57 -4.26
C ILE A 445 7.57 29.18 -4.54
N ILE A 446 7.05 28.30 -3.68
CA ILE A 446 5.63 27.94 -3.64
C ILE A 446 4.96 28.80 -2.56
N ALA A 447 3.74 29.28 -2.82
CA ALA A 447 2.95 30.00 -1.83
C ALA A 447 2.75 29.15 -0.57
N ALA A 448 2.68 29.80 0.58
CA ALA A 448 2.39 29.08 1.82
C ALA A 448 0.95 28.57 1.81
N TRP A 449 0.74 27.41 2.43
CA TRP A 449 -0.57 26.79 2.58
C TRP A 449 -0.97 26.73 4.07
N PRO A 450 -2.26 26.49 4.38
CA PRO A 450 -2.71 26.28 5.76
C PRO A 450 -1.94 25.17 6.48
N GLN A 451 -1.88 25.24 7.81
CA GLN A 451 -1.34 24.14 8.62
C GLN A 451 -2.27 22.91 8.55
N ASP A 452 -1.72 21.72 8.76
CA ASP A 452 -2.48 20.51 9.09
C ASP A 452 -3.47 20.04 8.00
N ILE A 453 -3.11 20.27 6.74
CA ILE A 453 -3.88 19.80 5.56
C ILE A 453 -3.11 18.83 4.65
N PRO A 454 -2.42 17.78 5.18
CA PRO A 454 -1.56 16.90 4.38
C PRO A 454 -2.27 16.24 3.20
N GLU A 455 -3.57 15.92 3.32
CA GLU A 455 -4.36 15.31 2.25
C GLU A 455 -4.83 16.31 1.18
N GLN A 456 -4.73 17.61 1.43
CA GLN A 456 -5.18 18.65 0.50
C GLN A 456 -4.04 19.23 -0.33
N ILE A 457 -2.78 19.03 0.05
CA ILE A 457 -1.61 19.47 -0.72
C ILE A 457 -1.10 18.34 -1.62
N PRO A 458 -0.36 18.64 -2.72
CA PRO A 458 0.05 17.65 -3.71
C PRO A 458 1.24 16.80 -3.26
N LEU A 459 1.25 16.24 -2.05
CA LEU A 459 2.29 15.29 -1.64
C LEU A 459 2.31 14.06 -2.55
N GLU A 460 3.48 13.72 -3.08
CA GLU A 460 3.69 12.57 -3.96
C GLU A 460 4.44 11.44 -3.27
N ALA A 461 5.59 11.78 -2.69
CA ALA A 461 6.44 10.87 -1.94
C ALA A 461 7.26 11.62 -0.89
N LEU A 462 7.73 10.86 0.09
CA LEU A 462 8.84 11.26 0.93
C LEU A 462 10.16 10.86 0.27
N PHE A 463 11.25 11.51 0.62
CA PHE A 463 12.56 11.13 0.09
C PHE A 463 13.65 11.15 1.15
N TYR A 464 14.74 10.45 0.84
CA TYR A 464 16.04 10.64 1.45
C TYR A 464 17.14 10.51 0.39
N LEU A 465 18.29 11.15 0.62
CA LEU A 465 19.46 11.00 -0.22
C LEU A 465 20.16 9.66 0.04
N SER A 466 20.43 8.92 -1.03
CA SER A 466 21.08 7.61 -1.00
C SER A 466 22.40 7.63 -0.23
N GLY A 467 22.62 6.60 0.60
CA GLY A 467 23.80 6.50 1.45
C GLY A 467 23.72 7.27 2.78
N ASN A 468 22.62 7.97 3.06
CA ASN A 468 22.42 8.70 4.32
C ASN A 468 21.42 7.98 5.25
N ALA A 469 21.94 7.19 6.19
CA ALA A 469 21.13 6.42 7.13
C ALA A 469 20.30 7.28 8.10
N ALA A 470 20.83 8.43 8.53
CA ALA A 470 20.10 9.37 9.40
C ALA A 470 18.91 9.99 8.65
N ALA A 471 19.11 10.38 7.39
CA ALA A 471 18.05 10.88 6.51
C ALA A 471 16.97 9.82 6.25
N LEU A 472 17.35 8.54 6.05
CA LEU A 472 16.39 7.44 5.95
C LEU A 472 15.56 7.29 7.23
N ASN A 473 16.18 7.34 8.41
CA ASN A 473 15.45 7.28 9.68
C ASN A 473 14.47 8.45 9.84
N ASN A 474 14.88 9.65 9.46
CA ASN A 474 14.01 10.83 9.45
C ASN A 474 12.85 10.66 8.45
N ALA A 475 13.09 10.17 7.23
CA ALA A 475 12.04 9.90 6.24
C ALA A 475 11.06 8.83 6.75
N LYS A 476 11.55 7.78 7.41
CA LYS A 476 10.74 6.76 8.08
C LYS A 476 9.86 7.37 9.18
N PHE A 477 10.39 8.26 10.00
CA PHE A 477 9.59 8.99 10.97
C PHE A 477 8.49 9.82 10.29
N ILE A 478 8.83 10.60 9.26
CA ILE A 478 7.85 11.45 8.55
C ILE A 478 6.75 10.59 7.91
N GLN A 479 7.08 9.41 7.38
CA GLN A 479 6.08 8.48 6.84
C GLN A 479 5.13 7.99 7.93
N ARG A 480 5.66 7.63 9.10
CA ARG A 480 4.85 7.20 10.23
C ARG A 480 3.95 8.32 10.75
N ASP A 481 4.47 9.54 10.85
CA ASP A 481 3.69 10.71 11.24
C ASP A 481 2.56 10.98 10.24
N TYR A 482 2.86 11.01 8.93
CA TYR A 482 1.85 11.15 7.88
C TYR A 482 0.75 10.08 7.97
N PHE A 483 1.15 8.83 8.17
CA PHE A 483 0.21 7.72 8.34
C PHE A 483 -0.67 7.90 9.59
N GLN A 484 -0.12 8.39 10.70
CA GLN A 484 -0.89 8.63 11.92
C GLN A 484 -1.91 9.76 11.76
N GLN A 485 -1.59 10.79 10.96
CA GLN A 485 -2.50 11.91 10.70
C GLN A 485 -3.59 11.60 9.69
N THR A 486 -3.33 10.69 8.74
CA THR A 486 -4.21 10.51 7.56
C THR A 486 -4.76 9.10 7.39
N ALA A 487 -4.20 8.11 8.10
CA ALA A 487 -4.36 6.68 7.82
C ALA A 487 -3.99 6.28 6.36
N ARG A 488 -3.27 7.14 5.63
CA ARG A 488 -2.85 6.89 4.24
C ARG A 488 -1.37 6.56 4.14
N TYR A 489 -1.06 5.79 3.12
CA TYR A 489 0.30 5.47 2.74
C TYR A 489 0.87 6.53 1.78
N LEU A 490 2.10 6.97 2.05
CA LEU A 490 2.91 7.84 1.21
C LEU A 490 4.31 7.22 1.08
N PRO A 491 4.78 6.83 -0.13
CA PRO A 491 6.00 6.06 -0.27
C PRO A 491 7.24 6.90 0.06
N ILE A 492 8.28 6.24 0.58
CA ILE A 492 9.63 6.79 0.67
C ILE A 492 10.40 6.37 -0.59
N VAL A 493 10.96 7.35 -1.30
CA VAL A 493 11.78 7.17 -2.50
C VAL A 493 13.24 7.47 -2.14
N ARG A 494 14.13 6.55 -2.50
CA ARG A 494 15.59 6.72 -2.38
C ARG A 494 16.08 7.55 -3.57
N MET A 495 16.75 8.66 -3.27
CA MET A 495 17.17 9.65 -4.26
C MET A 495 18.70 9.67 -4.45
N ASN A 496 19.16 9.55 -5.68
CA ASN A 496 20.57 9.71 -6.08
C ASN A 496 20.67 10.64 -7.29
N LEU A 497 20.77 11.96 -7.05
CA LEU A 497 20.92 12.96 -8.12
C LEU A 497 22.24 12.84 -8.92
N ARG A 498 23.15 11.95 -8.52
CA ARG A 498 24.40 11.63 -9.23
C ARG A 498 24.30 10.34 -10.05
N ALA A 499 23.11 9.76 -10.17
CA ALA A 499 22.90 8.52 -10.93
C ALA A 499 23.30 8.70 -12.41
N THR A 500 24.15 7.81 -12.92
CA THR A 500 24.71 7.90 -14.28
C THR A 500 23.78 7.36 -15.36
N ASP A 501 22.72 6.65 -14.97
CA ASP A 501 21.66 6.15 -15.85
C ASP A 501 20.51 7.17 -16.02
N HIS A 502 20.70 8.40 -15.50
CA HIS A 502 19.71 9.47 -15.51
C HIS A 502 18.38 9.09 -14.84
N ARG A 503 18.41 8.17 -13.86
CA ARG A 503 17.25 7.74 -13.06
C ARG A 503 17.51 7.95 -11.57
N PRO A 504 17.39 9.19 -11.06
CA PRO A 504 17.75 9.50 -9.69
C PRO A 504 16.77 8.94 -8.65
N PHE A 505 15.59 8.45 -9.03
CA PHE A 505 14.57 7.99 -8.08
C PHE A 505 14.44 6.47 -8.10
N THR A 506 14.58 5.85 -6.93
CA THR A 506 14.39 4.40 -6.76
C THR A 506 13.49 4.12 -5.58
N TYR A 507 12.74 3.01 -5.65
CA TYR A 507 11.86 2.58 -4.57
C TYR A 507 12.32 1.22 -4.04
N ASP A 508 12.30 1.08 -2.72
CA ASP A 508 12.66 -0.13 -2.01
C ASP A 508 11.67 -0.33 -0.85
N THR A 509 11.11 -1.54 -0.76
CA THR A 509 10.15 -1.90 0.29
C THR A 509 10.80 -1.95 1.67
N ALA A 510 12.12 -2.16 1.76
CA ALA A 510 12.88 -2.15 3.01
C ALA A 510 13.04 -0.73 3.60
N ASP A 511 12.88 0.30 2.77
CA ASP A 511 12.94 1.70 3.21
C ASP A 511 11.63 2.16 3.86
N GLN A 512 10.53 1.40 3.70
CA GLN A 512 9.21 1.75 4.20
C GLN A 512 9.02 1.36 5.67
N THR A 513 8.13 2.06 6.36
CA THR A 513 7.73 1.76 7.74
C THR A 513 6.47 0.92 7.76
N LEU A 514 6.61 -0.35 8.12
CA LEU A 514 5.49 -1.30 8.19
C LEU A 514 5.19 -1.67 9.66
N GLN A 515 4.38 -2.71 9.89
CA GLN A 515 4.27 -3.32 11.22
C GLN A 515 5.63 -3.84 11.69
N GLY A 516 5.93 -3.68 12.98
CA GLY A 516 7.20 -4.07 13.61
C GLY A 516 8.15 -2.89 13.88
N THR A 517 7.93 -1.72 13.27
CA THR A 517 8.65 -0.49 13.63
C THR A 517 7.78 0.37 14.54
N SER A 518 8.16 0.51 15.82
CA SER A 518 7.42 1.34 16.77
C SER A 518 7.65 2.83 16.49
N THR A 519 6.62 3.66 16.72
CA THR A 519 6.76 5.12 16.61
C THR A 519 7.81 5.65 17.58
N GLN A 520 7.92 5.08 18.79
CA GLN A 520 8.94 5.47 19.76
C GLN A 520 10.36 5.22 19.26
N THR A 521 10.60 4.07 18.60
CA THR A 521 11.89 3.77 17.96
C THR A 521 12.23 4.82 16.91
N LEU A 522 11.25 5.25 16.12
CA LEU A 522 11.46 6.29 15.10
C LEU A 522 11.73 7.65 15.74
N ILE A 523 11.00 8.03 16.79
CA ILE A 523 11.23 9.27 17.56
C ILE A 523 12.67 9.31 18.11
N ASN A 524 13.11 8.21 18.74
CA ASN A 524 14.47 8.12 19.28
C ASN A 524 15.56 8.16 18.20
N GLY A 525 15.21 7.80 16.96
CA GLY A 525 16.11 7.81 15.81
C GLY A 525 16.12 9.13 15.03
N ILE A 526 15.29 10.12 15.40
CA ILE A 526 15.29 11.43 14.75
C ILE A 526 16.65 12.07 14.93
N THR A 527 17.26 12.47 13.83
CA THR A 527 18.49 13.25 13.81
C THR A 527 18.18 14.61 13.19
N PRO A 528 17.89 15.65 13.99
CA PRO A 528 17.63 16.99 13.46
C PRO A 528 18.85 17.50 12.68
N ARG A 529 18.62 18.35 11.68
CA ARG A 529 19.72 19.08 11.06
C ARG A 529 20.45 19.94 12.09
N ALA A 530 21.76 20.08 11.92
CA ALA A 530 22.51 20.99 12.78
C ALA A 530 22.02 22.44 12.55
N PRO A 531 21.95 23.28 13.60
CA PRO A 531 21.61 24.69 13.43
C PRO A 531 22.55 25.36 12.42
N GLY A 532 21.99 25.87 11.32
CA GLY A 532 22.75 26.55 10.25
C GLY A 532 23.03 25.72 9.00
N GLU A 533 22.63 24.45 8.94
CA GLU A 533 22.55 23.68 7.70
C GLU A 533 21.25 24.04 6.97
N TYR A 534 21.37 24.74 5.83
CA TYR A 534 20.22 25.20 5.02
C TYR A 534 20.03 24.40 3.75
#